data_AF-A0A098RA66-F1
#
_entry.id   AF-A0A098RA66-F1
#
_cell.length_a   1.000
_cell.length_b   1.000
_cell.length_c   1.000
_cell.angle_alpha   90.00
_cell.angle_beta   90.00
_cell.angle_gamma   90.00
#
_symmetry.space_group_name_H-M   'P 1'
#
loop_
_entity.id
_entity.type
_entity.pdbx_description
1 polymer ?
#
loop_
_entity_poly.entity_id
_entity_poly.type
_entity_poly.pdbx_seq_one_letter_code
_entity_poly.pdbx_strand_id
1 'polypeptide(L)' 'MTFEAILPALKAGKRAVRTGWEGTELFVELQAPTTFKGDPLNPYFLIKTDDEAYSMWSPTDCDILATDWQLVD' A
#
# COMPACT_ATOMS: atom_id res chain seq x y z
N MET A 1 6.58 12.55 2.05
CA MET A 1 7.61 11.78 1.30
C MET A 1 7.09 11.57 -0.12
N THR A 2 7.96 11.34 -1.11
CA THR A 2 7.51 10.95 -2.46
C THR A 2 7.20 9.46 -2.52
N PHE A 3 6.49 9.02 -3.55
CA PHE A 3 6.20 7.59 -3.76
C PHE A 3 7.49 6.76 -3.91
N GLU A 4 8.49 7.28 -4.62
CA GLU A 4 9.79 6.62 -4.83
C GLU A 4 10.54 6.42 -3.51
N ALA A 5 10.34 7.31 -2.54
CA ALA A 5 10.95 7.21 -1.22
C ALA A 5 10.29 6.14 -0.34
N ILE A 6 8.97 5.91 -0.48
CA ILE A 6 8.25 4.89 0.31
C ILE A 6 8.23 3.52 -0.36
N LEU A 7 8.40 3.42 -1.68
CA LEU A 7 8.38 2.14 -2.40
C LEU A 7 9.41 1.11 -1.87
N PRO A 8 10.68 1.46 -1.57
CA PRO A 8 11.62 0.52 -0.95
C PRO A 8 11.17 0.04 0.44
N ALA A 9 10.51 0.91 1.22
CA ALA A 9 9.98 0.57 2.52
C ALA A 9 8.79 -0.40 2.42
N LEU A 10 7.87 -0.16 1.47
CA LEU A 10 6.77 -1.09 1.17
C LEU A 10 7.30 -2.47 0.75
N LYS A 11 8.34 -2.51 -0.10
CA LYS A 11 9.02 -3.76 -0.49
C LYS A 11 9.68 -4.49 0.69
N ALA A 12 10.05 -3.75 1.74
CA ALA A 12 10.59 -4.29 2.99
C ALA A 12 9.49 -4.67 4.00
N GLY A 13 8.21 -4.65 3.60
CA GLY A 13 7.08 -5.02 4.44
C GLY A 13 6.61 -3.91 5.39
N LYS A 14 7.08 -2.68 5.22
CA LYS A 14 6.55 -1.52 5.95
C LYS A 14 5.24 -1.04 5.32
N ARG A 15 4.51 -0.22 6.07
CA ARG A 15 3.27 0.43 5.64
C ARG A 15 3.48 1.89 5.34
N ALA A 16 2.68 2.43 4.42
CA ALA A 16 2.68 3.86 4.12
C ALA A 16 1.25 4.36 3.91
N VAL A 17 1.02 5.65 4.12
CA VAL A 17 -0.28 6.31 3.91
C VAL A 17 -0.04 7.72 3.36
N ARG A 18 -1.01 8.30 2.66
CA ARG A 18 -0.97 9.70 2.26
C ARG A 18 -1.70 10.57 3.27
N THR A 19 -1.12 11.69 3.67
CA THR A 19 -1.77 12.63 4.60
C THR A 19 -2.92 13.41 3.96
N GLY A 20 -2.95 13.49 2.62
CA GLY A 20 -4.02 14.15 1.87
C GLY A 20 -5.17 13.22 1.46
N TRP A 21 -5.19 11.96 1.90
CA TRP A 21 -6.40 11.14 1.77
C TRP A 21 -7.46 11.67 2.72
N GLU A 22 -8.63 12.04 2.18
CA GLU A 22 -9.74 12.63 2.94
C GLU A 22 -10.69 11.56 3.54
N GLY A 23 -10.33 10.28 3.41
CA GLY A 23 -11.16 9.15 3.80
C GLY A 23 -10.65 8.40 5.04
N THR A 24 -11.04 7.14 5.10
CA THR A 24 -10.77 6.19 6.19
C THR A 24 -9.51 5.36 5.94
N GLU A 25 -8.72 5.69 4.91
CA GLU A 25 -7.54 4.94 4.52
C GLU A 25 -6.47 4.98 5.63
N LEU A 26 -6.13 3.79 6.12
CA LEU A 26 -5.14 3.63 7.18
C LEU A 26 -3.73 3.48 6.61
N PHE A 27 -3.56 2.61 5.62
CA PHE A 27 -2.27 2.38 4.96
C PHE A 27 -2.38 1.50 3.70
N VAL A 28 -1.31 1.52 2.91
CA VAL A 28 -0.97 0.52 1.90
C VAL A 28 0.22 -0.33 2.34
N GLU A 29 0.23 -1.58 1.91
CA GLU A 29 1.32 -2.53 2.14
C GLU A 29 1.49 -3.51 0.97
N LEU A 30 2.64 -4.17 0.90
CA LEU A 30 2.90 -5.21 -0.08
C LEU A 30 2.47 -6.58 0.47
N GLN A 31 1.50 -7.22 -0.18
CA GLN A 31 1.31 -8.66 -0.02
C GLN A 31 2.50 -9.38 -0.66
N ALA A 32 3.35 -9.97 0.18
CA ALA A 32 4.49 -10.77 -0.28
C ALA A 32 4.02 -12.03 -1.02
N PRO A 33 4.88 -12.63 -1.87
CA PRO A 33 4.56 -13.88 -2.54
C PRO A 33 4.10 -14.95 -1.55
N THR A 34 3.02 -15.65 -1.88
CA THR A 34 2.41 -16.65 -1.00
C THR A 34 1.68 -17.70 -1.85
N THR A 35 0.73 -18.42 -1.25
CA THR A 35 -0.15 -19.36 -1.94
C THR A 35 -1.62 -18.97 -1.75
N PHE A 36 -2.42 -19.06 -2.80
CA PHE A 36 -3.88 -18.93 -2.73
C PHE A 36 -4.53 -20.17 -3.35
N LYS A 37 -5.34 -20.88 -2.56
CA LYS A 37 -5.99 -22.15 -2.96
C LYS A 37 -5.01 -23.23 -3.45
N GLY A 38 -3.77 -23.21 -2.95
CA GLY A 38 -2.73 -24.17 -3.31
C GLY A 38 -1.84 -23.75 -4.47
N ASP A 39 -2.19 -22.69 -5.20
CA ASP A 39 -1.38 -22.16 -6.30
C ASP A 39 -0.50 -20.98 -5.87
N PRO A 40 0.66 -20.75 -6.51
CA PRO A 40 1.48 -19.58 -6.26
C PRO A 40 0.73 -18.27 -6.49
N LEU A 41 0.82 -17.36 -5.53
CA LEU A 41 0.28 -16.01 -5.60
C LEU A 41 1.43 -15.03 -5.76
N ASN A 42 1.43 -14.31 -6.88
CA ASN A 42 2.38 -13.22 -7.13
C ASN A 42 2.16 -12.07 -6.15
N PRO A 43 3.19 -11.26 -5.86
CA PRO A 43 3.04 -10.12 -4.96
C PRO A 43 2.20 -9.00 -5.60
N TYR A 44 1.42 -8.30 -4.78
CA TYR A 44 0.61 -7.14 -5.17
C TYR A 44 0.42 -6.22 -3.97
N PHE A 45 0.06 -4.96 -4.22
CA PHE A 45 -0.23 -4.05 -3.11
C PHE A 45 -1.66 -4.18 -2.62
N LEU A 46 -1.83 -3.96 -1.33
CA LEU A 46 -3.10 -3.89 -0.64
C LEU A 46 -3.27 -2.49 -0.05
N ILE A 47 -4.52 -2.09 0.12
CA ILE A 47 -4.93 -0.94 0.94
C ILE A 47 -5.86 -1.42 2.05
N LYS A 48 -5.75 -0.83 3.24
CA LYS A 48 -6.65 -1.03 4.37
C LYS A 48 -7.31 0.31 4.72
N THR A 49 -8.64 0.31 4.82
CA THR A 49 -9.41 1.40 5.43
C THR A 49 -9.90 0.99 6.82
N ASP A 50 -10.41 1.92 7.62
CA ASP A 50 -10.91 1.62 8.97
C ASP A 50 -12.14 0.69 8.98
N ASP A 51 -12.95 0.74 7.94
CA ASP A 51 -14.28 0.17 7.84
C ASP A 51 -14.38 -1.01 6.87
N GLU A 52 -13.41 -1.17 5.96
CA GLU A 52 -13.43 -2.23 4.94
C GLU A 52 -12.40 -3.33 5.18
N ALA A 53 -12.56 -4.45 4.47
CA ALA A 53 -11.52 -5.47 4.37
C ALA A 53 -10.31 -4.94 3.59
N TYR A 54 -9.22 -5.70 3.57
CA TYR A 54 -8.13 -5.41 2.65
C TYR A 54 -8.61 -5.48 1.21
N SER A 55 -8.30 -4.42 0.45
CA SER A 55 -8.60 -4.31 -0.97
C SER A 55 -7.31 -4.29 -1.77
N MET A 56 -7.34 -4.85 -2.99
CA MET A 56 -6.21 -4.72 -3.91
C MET A 56 -6.03 -3.26 -4.28
N TRP A 57 -4.81 -2.77 -4.21
CA TRP A 57 -4.46 -1.40 -4.56
C TRP A 57 -3.49 -1.37 -5.73
N SER A 58 -3.82 -0.58 -6.74
CA SER A 58 -2.91 -0.24 -7.83
C SER A 58 -2.67 1.27 -7.76
N PRO A 59 -1.42 1.72 -7.53
CA PRO A 59 -1.15 3.14 -7.40
C PRO A 59 -1.53 3.86 -8.70
N THR A 60 -2.30 4.93 -8.57
CA THR A 60 -2.65 5.82 -9.68
C THR A 60 -1.54 6.83 -9.94
N ASP A 61 -1.63 7.58 -11.04
CA ASP A 61 -0.69 8.69 -11.28
C ASP A 61 -0.73 9.73 -10.14
N CYS A 62 -1.90 9.96 -9.53
CA CYS A 62 -2.04 10.82 -8.36
C CYS A 62 -1.26 10.30 -7.15
N ASP A 63 -1.17 8.98 -6.99
CA ASP A 63 -0.43 8.34 -5.90
C ASP A 63 1.08 8.36 -6.16
N ILE A 64 1.48 8.12 -7.41
CA ILE A 64 2.89 8.07 -7.82
C ILE A 64 3.51 9.47 -7.76
N LEU A 65 2.79 10.50 -8.20
CA LEU A 65 3.28 11.89 -8.22
C LEU A 65 3.08 12.64 -6.89
N ALA A 66 2.46 12.00 -5.91
CA ALA A 66 2.23 12.57 -4.59
C ALA A 66 3.52 12.75 -3.79
N THR A 67 3.55 13.81 -2.99
CA THR A 67 4.68 14.18 -2.13
C THR A 67 4.34 14.13 -0.63
N ASP A 68 3.12 13.71 -0.33
CA ASP A 68 2.49 13.69 1.00
C ASP A 68 2.43 12.29 1.63
N TRP A 69 3.33 11.38 1.24
CA TRP A 69 3.44 10.06 1.85
C TRP A 69 4.12 10.07 3.22
N GLN A 70 3.70 9.19 4.10
CA GLN A 70 4.34 8.91 5.39
C GLN A 70 4.39 7.40 5.67
N LEU A 71 5.43 6.94 6.37
CA LEU A 71 5.48 5.57 6.87
C LEU A 71 4.69 5.47 8.18
N VAL A 72 4.06 4.32 8.39
CA VAL A 72 3.31 3.99 9.63
C VAL A 72 3.69 2.60 10.11
N ASP A 73 3.38 2.31 11.38
CA ASP A 73 3.68 1.03 12.04
C ASP A 73 2.65 -0.08 11.75
#